data_AF-A0A2T6CL93-F1
#
_entry.id   AF-A0A2T6CL93-F1
#
_cell.length_a   1.000
_cell.length_b   1.000
_cell.length_c   1.000
_cell.angle_alpha   90.00
_cell.angle_beta   90.00
_cell.angle_gamma   90.00
#
_symmetry.space_group_name_H-M   'P 1'
#
loop_
_entity.id
_entity.type
_entity.pdbx_description
1 polymer ?
#
loop_
_entity_poly.entity_id
_entity_poly.type
_entity_poly.pdbx_seq_one_letter_code
_entity_poly.pdbx_strand_id
1 'polypeptide(L)'
;MSRRAVAALVTGCRRTLLPLLLLPLGLAAADLPPPGLRTLDDPDPARDARVAWHREARFGCFVHWGVYSGPAGVWKGRVGGTYSEHLMRSLEIPRAVYLEEIVKPFNPTGFDADAWVRLMRDAGMRYLVITAKHHDGFAMYPSKVSSYNLTAQTAFKRDPMAELSAACRKYGLKFGFYYSHAWDWEHPDAVGNFWDYGRPGGESGWWEQHPELVAKATRYVEGKSIPQIRELIAMYHPDILWFDTSSKTPPELCRRILAAVRAAGPDIVINSRIGGGGVLGDYRSTADRPAYFPEVFTQWEAIPTTNESYGYKPSDTSHKPPAHFIHLLAQAVGKGGNILMNIGPRGDGVIDPKDETILRGIGAWMKANGESLYGCDRSPLPVQPWGAVTRRGNRLYLHVFAWPADGKLVVAGLRSTPLGARLLHGGELPAQRLNVDDLQLTLPAAAPDATDTVLVLDFPAQIAANKALRLAGSGTTRLHVMDGRLDGPGIRYGDGKTNRDVTEEWSRPEATVTWTVRAPETRRFRVTAEYNTLTKTTRGTFVLEAASQSLAGTVSPTPALDVFRRDVLGELTLPAGEHTLIVRPTALPNGNLMRLRQIELQPLD
;
A
#
# COMPACT_ATOMS: atom_id res chain seq x y z
N MET A 1 20.15 32.73 52.10
CA MET A 1 21.09 33.75 51.57
C MET A 1 22.52 33.29 51.81
N SER A 2 23.34 33.36 50.76
CA SER A 2 24.82 33.35 50.77
C SER A 2 25.56 32.12 51.30
N ARG A 3 26.14 31.32 50.39
CA ARG A 3 27.33 30.50 50.65
C ARG A 3 28.42 30.94 49.68
N ARG A 4 29.56 31.37 50.23
CA ARG A 4 30.82 31.56 49.51
C ARG A 4 31.95 30.92 50.32
N ALA A 5 32.81 30.21 49.59
CA ALA A 5 34.28 30.10 49.75
C ALA A 5 34.81 29.35 51.00
N VAL A 6 35.96 28.65 51.01
CA VAL A 6 37.01 28.28 50.04
C VAL A 6 37.96 27.27 50.73
N ALA A 7 38.72 26.50 49.94
CA ALA A 7 40.06 25.90 50.18
C ALA A 7 40.27 24.66 51.08
N ALA A 8 40.97 23.67 50.50
CA ALA A 8 42.31 23.17 50.91
C ALA A 8 42.86 22.27 49.76
N LEU A 9 44.04 22.52 49.16
CA LEU A 9 45.41 22.07 49.56
C LEU A 9 45.49 20.53 49.66
N VAL A 10 46.35 19.78 48.95
CA VAL A 10 47.83 19.78 49.03
C VAL A 10 48.46 18.93 47.88
N THR A 11 49.67 19.37 47.52
CA THR A 11 50.78 18.97 46.64
C THR A 11 51.15 17.51 46.31
N GLY A 12 51.79 17.38 45.13
CA GLY A 12 52.99 16.54 44.84
C GLY A 12 52.78 15.53 43.70
N CYS A 13 53.66 15.26 42.72
CA CYS A 13 55.01 15.70 42.39
C CYS A 13 55.36 15.20 40.96
N ARG A 14 56.01 16.06 40.16
CA ARG A 14 56.99 15.82 39.05
C ARG A 14 56.65 15.09 37.72
N ARG A 15 56.85 15.89 36.63
CA ARG A 15 57.55 15.66 35.34
C ARG A 15 56.90 14.65 34.37
N THR A 16 56.59 14.99 33.12
CA THR A 16 57.47 15.54 32.06
C THR A 16 56.65 16.25 30.97
N LEU A 17 57.22 17.31 30.37
CA LEU A 17 56.65 18.07 29.25
C LEU A 17 56.90 17.34 27.91
N LEU A 18 55.86 17.22 27.07
CA LEU A 18 55.94 17.03 25.63
C LEU A 18 54.97 18.03 24.96
N PRO A 19 55.29 18.60 23.77
CA PRO A 19 54.53 19.71 23.22
C PRO A 19 53.23 19.22 22.58
N LEU A 20 52.11 19.83 22.95
CA LEU A 20 50.80 19.60 22.32
C LEU A 20 50.77 20.36 20.99
N LEU A 21 50.97 19.64 19.87
CA LEU A 21 50.61 20.15 18.55
C LEU A 21 49.08 20.19 18.43
N LEU A 22 48.52 21.37 18.18
CA LEU A 22 47.15 21.56 17.72
C LEU A 22 46.99 20.92 16.33
N LEU A 23 46.23 19.82 16.25
CA LEU A 23 45.66 19.32 14.99
C LEU A 23 44.24 19.85 14.82
N PRO A 24 43.83 20.22 13.59
CA PRO A 24 42.49 20.68 13.31
C PRO A 24 41.51 19.51 13.48
N LEU A 25 40.37 19.76 14.14
CA LEU A 25 39.23 18.84 14.12
C LEU A 25 38.74 18.70 12.67
N GLY A 26 39.22 17.67 11.99
CA GLY A 26 38.54 17.13 10.81
C GLY A 26 37.24 16.49 11.28
N LEU A 27 36.11 16.95 10.73
CA LEU A 27 34.88 16.15 10.73
C LEU A 27 35.23 14.81 10.09
N ALA A 28 35.32 13.75 10.90
CA ALA A 28 35.33 12.39 10.38
C ALA A 28 34.01 12.21 9.64
N ALA A 29 34.08 12.00 8.32
CA ALA A 29 33.01 11.36 7.59
C ALA A 29 32.71 10.07 8.35
N ALA A 30 31.47 9.92 8.82
CA ALA A 30 31.03 8.68 9.43
C ALA A 30 31.24 7.56 8.39
N ASP A 31 32.17 6.66 8.68
CA ASP A 31 32.39 5.45 7.88
C ASP A 31 31.05 4.71 7.78
N LEU A 32 30.51 4.70 6.57
CA LEU A 32 29.35 3.87 6.24
C LEU A 32 29.75 2.41 6.43
N PRO A 33 28.93 1.59 7.10
CA PRO A 33 29.22 0.17 7.23
C PRO A 33 29.35 -0.47 5.84
N PRO A 34 30.19 -1.52 5.67
CA PRO A 34 30.29 -2.24 4.41
C PRO A 34 28.91 -2.80 3.99
N PRO A 35 28.64 -2.97 2.69
CA PRO A 35 27.32 -3.29 2.17
C PRO A 35 26.90 -4.73 2.55
N GLY A 36 26.32 -4.90 3.72
CA GLY A 36 25.17 -5.79 3.90
C GLY A 36 23.92 -5.01 3.48
N LEU A 37 23.04 -5.58 2.66
CA LEU A 37 21.81 -4.89 2.24
C LEU A 37 20.93 -4.66 3.48
N ARG A 38 20.99 -3.46 4.06
CA ARG A 38 19.90 -2.97 4.90
C ARG A 38 18.63 -2.97 4.04
N THR A 39 17.60 -3.63 4.52
CA THR A 39 16.28 -3.69 3.92
C THR A 39 15.35 -2.72 4.62
N LEU A 40 14.14 -2.55 4.10
CA LEU A 40 13.10 -1.79 4.80
C LEU A 40 12.71 -2.40 6.15
N ASP A 41 13.01 -3.68 6.38
CA ASP A 41 12.69 -4.39 7.62
C ASP A 41 13.69 -4.09 8.75
N ASP A 42 14.88 -3.60 8.43
CA ASP A 42 15.89 -3.26 9.43
C ASP A 42 15.55 -1.95 10.14
N PRO A 43 15.70 -1.84 11.48
CA PRO A 43 15.47 -0.59 12.21
C PRO A 43 16.34 0.56 11.69
N ASP A 44 15.73 1.72 11.46
CA ASP A 44 16.41 2.93 11.00
C ASP A 44 15.72 4.17 11.59
N PRO A 45 16.26 4.76 12.67
CA PRO A 45 15.66 5.93 13.31
C PRO A 45 15.49 7.15 12.39
N ALA A 46 16.39 7.32 11.41
CA ALA A 46 16.29 8.43 10.47
C ALA A 46 15.13 8.19 9.49
N ARG A 47 14.96 6.95 9.02
CA ARG A 47 13.79 6.55 8.23
C ARG A 47 12.50 6.68 9.03
N ASP A 48 12.48 6.21 10.28
CA ASP A 48 11.31 6.29 11.16
C ASP A 48 10.89 7.73 11.42
N ALA A 49 11.85 8.66 11.59
CA ALA A 49 11.58 10.08 11.71
C ALA A 49 10.94 10.66 10.43
N ARG A 50 11.45 10.29 9.24
CA ARG A 50 10.87 10.73 7.96
C ARG A 50 9.43 10.27 7.79
N VAL A 51 9.15 8.99 8.04
CA VAL A 51 7.81 8.41 7.83
C VAL A 51 6.83 8.67 8.97
N ALA A 52 7.23 9.35 10.06
CA ALA A 52 6.37 9.58 11.22
C ALA A 52 5.07 10.31 10.86
N TRP A 53 5.16 11.42 10.10
CA TRP A 53 3.96 12.15 9.66
C TRP A 53 3.10 11.29 8.73
N HIS A 54 3.73 10.47 7.89
CA HIS A 54 3.03 9.62 6.94
C HIS A 54 2.25 8.53 7.68
N ARG A 55 2.85 7.91 8.70
CA ARG A 55 2.19 6.94 9.59
C ARG A 55 1.01 7.58 10.35
N GLU A 56 1.13 8.83 10.78
CA GLU A 56 0.02 9.55 11.42
C GLU A 56 -1.13 9.81 10.45
N ALA A 57 -0.79 10.19 9.21
CA ALA A 57 -1.72 10.65 8.19
C ALA A 57 -2.70 9.56 7.72
N ARG A 58 -2.24 8.32 7.56
CA ARG A 58 -2.95 7.10 7.10
C ARG A 58 -3.64 7.15 5.73
N PHE A 59 -4.19 8.27 5.31
CA PHE A 59 -5.03 8.40 4.13
C PHE A 59 -4.64 9.62 3.27
N GLY A 60 -4.33 9.36 2.00
CA GLY A 60 -3.93 10.37 1.02
C GLY A 60 -4.66 10.23 -0.30
N CYS A 61 -4.58 11.29 -1.12
CA CYS A 61 -5.09 11.31 -2.49
C CYS A 61 -3.96 11.10 -3.48
N PHE A 62 -4.12 10.13 -4.38
CA PHE A 62 -3.33 10.02 -5.59
C PHE A 62 -4.09 10.69 -6.73
N VAL A 63 -3.41 11.50 -7.53
CA VAL A 63 -3.99 12.12 -8.73
C VAL A 63 -3.15 11.77 -9.95
N HIS A 64 -3.74 11.00 -10.86
CA HIS A 64 -3.20 10.80 -12.20
C HIS A 64 -3.90 11.75 -13.17
N TRP A 65 -3.21 12.85 -13.45
CA TRP A 65 -3.67 13.88 -14.35
C TRP A 65 -2.56 14.33 -15.27
N GLY A 66 -2.83 14.28 -16.57
CA GLY A 66 -1.89 14.68 -17.60
C GLY A 66 -2.60 14.89 -18.93
N VAL A 67 -1.82 15.15 -19.98
CA VAL A 67 -2.35 15.33 -21.34
C VAL A 67 -3.18 14.14 -21.83
N TYR A 68 -2.88 12.92 -21.35
CA TYR A 68 -3.65 11.71 -21.59
C TYR A 68 -5.11 11.77 -21.07
N SER A 69 -5.44 12.67 -20.14
CA SER A 69 -6.81 12.87 -19.66
C SER A 69 -7.72 13.52 -20.71
N GLY A 70 -7.16 14.21 -21.71
CA GLY A 70 -7.90 14.78 -22.84
C GLY A 70 -8.59 13.72 -23.71
N PRO A 71 -7.82 12.80 -24.34
CA PRO A 71 -8.38 11.71 -25.14
C PRO A 71 -9.08 10.62 -24.30
N ALA A 72 -8.86 10.58 -22.99
CA ALA A 72 -9.58 9.72 -22.04
C ALA A 72 -9.59 8.22 -22.41
N GLY A 73 -8.46 7.74 -22.95
CA GLY A 73 -8.28 6.36 -23.37
C GLY A 73 -8.74 6.03 -24.80
N VAL A 74 -9.12 7.02 -25.61
CA VAL A 74 -9.54 6.82 -27.01
C VAL A 74 -8.77 7.75 -27.95
N TRP A 75 -8.20 7.21 -29.02
CA TRP A 75 -7.56 8.01 -30.07
C TRP A 75 -8.02 7.53 -31.45
N LYS A 76 -8.57 8.44 -32.26
CA LYS A 76 -9.12 8.15 -33.61
C LYS A 76 -10.09 6.96 -33.63
N GLY A 77 -11.01 6.91 -32.67
CA GLY A 77 -11.99 5.83 -32.51
C GLY A 77 -11.43 4.51 -31.98
N ARG A 78 -10.11 4.41 -31.78
CA ARG A 78 -9.46 3.23 -31.21
C ARG A 78 -9.37 3.38 -29.69
N VAL A 79 -9.85 2.37 -28.97
CA VAL A 79 -9.75 2.30 -27.50
C VAL A 79 -8.38 1.75 -27.14
N GLY A 80 -7.65 2.43 -26.26
CA GLY A 80 -6.38 1.96 -25.69
C GLY A 80 -6.56 0.81 -24.70
N GLY A 81 -5.48 0.48 -23.97
CA GLY A 81 -5.50 -0.57 -22.95
C GLY A 81 -6.35 -0.22 -21.73
N THR A 82 -6.23 -1.03 -20.68
CA THR A 82 -6.95 -0.84 -19.40
C THR A 82 -6.76 0.56 -18.83
N TYR A 83 -5.51 1.03 -18.85
CA TYR A 83 -5.05 2.30 -18.29
C TYR A 83 -5.07 3.41 -19.34
N SER A 84 -5.81 4.50 -19.11
CA SER A 84 -5.88 5.60 -20.09
C SER A 84 -4.58 6.39 -20.17
N GLU A 85 -3.81 6.48 -19.09
CA GLU A 85 -2.49 7.10 -19.06
C GLU A 85 -1.44 6.33 -19.87
N HIS A 86 -1.74 5.10 -20.29
CA HIS A 86 -0.92 4.28 -21.19
C HIS A 86 -1.32 4.38 -22.66
N LEU A 87 -2.21 5.31 -23.03
CA LEU A 87 -2.73 5.43 -24.39
C LEU A 87 -1.63 5.53 -25.46
N MET A 88 -0.58 6.33 -25.21
CA MET A 88 0.56 6.51 -26.12
C MET A 88 1.19 5.15 -26.47
N ARG A 89 1.48 4.34 -25.45
CA ARG A 89 2.08 3.01 -25.64
C ARG A 89 1.10 1.99 -26.18
N SER A 90 -0.13 1.97 -25.67
CA SER A 90 -1.13 0.94 -26.03
C SER A 90 -1.55 1.02 -27.50
N LEU A 91 -1.50 2.20 -28.09
CA LEU A 91 -1.83 2.42 -29.50
C LEU A 91 -0.61 2.75 -30.35
N GLU A 92 0.60 2.67 -29.76
CA GLU A 92 1.88 2.97 -30.41
C GLU A 92 1.85 4.31 -31.14
N ILE A 93 1.32 5.35 -30.46
CA ILE A 93 1.17 6.69 -31.02
C ILE A 93 2.57 7.31 -31.12
N PRO A 94 3.06 7.63 -32.32
CA PRO A 94 4.39 8.22 -32.47
C PRO A 94 4.52 9.52 -31.67
N ARG A 95 5.65 9.75 -31.02
CA ARG A 95 5.88 10.91 -30.14
C ARG A 95 5.56 12.24 -30.82
N ALA A 96 5.91 12.40 -32.10
CA ALA A 96 5.58 13.59 -32.86
C ALA A 96 4.06 13.78 -33.02
N VAL A 97 3.33 12.69 -33.29
CA VAL A 97 1.86 12.70 -33.41
C VAL A 97 1.20 12.96 -32.05
N TYR A 98 1.71 12.36 -30.97
CA TYR A 98 1.23 12.58 -29.62
C TYR A 98 1.37 14.05 -29.20
N LEU A 99 2.49 14.70 -29.56
CA LEU A 99 2.67 16.14 -29.34
C LEU A 99 1.60 16.97 -30.08
N GLU A 100 1.41 16.75 -31.38
CA GLU A 100 0.51 17.57 -32.18
C GLU A 100 -0.97 17.35 -31.83
N GLU A 101 -1.38 16.09 -31.64
CA GLU A 101 -2.80 15.74 -31.55
C GLU A 101 -3.32 15.63 -30.11
N ILE A 102 -2.46 15.45 -29.11
CA ILE A 102 -2.86 15.24 -27.71
C ILE A 102 -2.30 16.32 -26.79
N VAL A 103 -1.00 16.62 -26.88
CA VAL A 103 -0.36 17.63 -26.00
C VAL A 103 -0.82 19.05 -26.35
N LYS A 104 -0.61 19.51 -27.60
CA LYS A 104 -0.90 20.91 -27.99
C LYS A 104 -2.35 21.32 -27.74
N PRO A 105 -3.37 20.47 -27.99
CA PRO A 105 -4.78 20.82 -27.73
C PRO A 105 -5.15 20.83 -26.24
N PHE A 106 -4.33 20.27 -25.36
CA PHE A 106 -4.64 20.19 -23.93
C PHE A 106 -4.74 21.59 -23.31
N ASN A 107 -5.92 21.95 -22.80
CA ASN A 107 -6.18 23.25 -22.19
C ASN A 107 -7.24 23.15 -21.08
N PRO A 108 -6.85 22.82 -19.83
CA PRO A 108 -7.77 22.56 -18.75
C PRO A 108 -8.34 23.83 -18.12
N THR A 109 -9.30 24.45 -18.81
CA THR A 109 -9.93 25.72 -18.36
C THR A 109 -10.76 25.58 -17.09
N GLY A 110 -11.20 24.36 -16.74
CA GLY A 110 -11.92 24.05 -15.50
C GLY A 110 -11.03 23.72 -14.30
N PHE A 111 -9.70 23.75 -14.46
CA PHE A 111 -8.77 23.45 -13.35
C PHE A 111 -8.82 24.52 -12.24
N ASP A 112 -9.11 24.05 -11.03
CA ASP A 112 -9.11 24.83 -9.79
C ASP A 112 -8.45 24.01 -8.66
N ALA A 113 -7.21 24.39 -8.32
CA ALA A 113 -6.44 23.75 -7.27
C ALA A 113 -7.10 23.87 -5.88
N ASP A 114 -7.75 24.99 -5.61
CA ASP A 114 -8.40 25.23 -4.31
C ASP A 114 -9.61 24.32 -4.15
N ALA A 115 -10.44 24.18 -5.20
CA ALA A 115 -11.58 23.27 -5.22
C ALA A 115 -11.15 21.79 -5.04
N TRP A 116 -10.10 21.36 -5.75
CA TRP A 116 -9.57 20.00 -5.66
C TRP A 116 -9.10 19.67 -4.24
N VAL A 117 -8.19 20.48 -3.69
CA VAL A 117 -7.61 20.23 -2.37
C VAL A 117 -8.67 20.34 -1.27
N ARG A 118 -9.62 21.28 -1.41
CA ARG A 118 -10.74 21.41 -0.46
C ARG A 118 -11.60 20.15 -0.41
N LEU A 119 -11.92 19.56 -1.56
CA LEU A 119 -12.66 18.30 -1.66
C LEU A 119 -11.89 17.14 -1.03
N MET A 120 -10.59 17.01 -1.32
CA MET A 120 -9.74 15.96 -0.72
C MET A 120 -9.65 16.11 0.80
N ARG A 121 -9.49 17.34 1.30
CA ARG A 121 -9.50 17.62 2.73
C ARG A 121 -10.85 17.28 3.37
N ASP A 122 -11.96 17.61 2.72
CA ASP A 122 -13.32 17.22 3.17
C ASP A 122 -13.51 15.71 3.18
N ALA A 123 -12.87 14.99 2.26
CA ALA A 123 -12.84 13.53 2.23
C ALA A 123 -12.02 12.91 3.38
N GLY A 124 -11.33 13.73 4.18
CA GLY A 124 -10.45 13.26 5.25
C GLY A 124 -9.04 12.88 4.80
N MET A 125 -8.62 13.25 3.59
CA MET A 125 -7.25 13.01 3.15
C MET A 125 -6.30 14.00 3.82
N ARG A 126 -5.08 13.53 4.15
CA ARG A 126 -4.04 14.30 4.85
C ARG A 126 -2.84 14.64 3.98
N TYR A 127 -2.76 14.03 2.79
CA TYR A 127 -1.71 14.29 1.83
C TYR A 127 -2.19 14.10 0.39
N LEU A 128 -1.53 14.79 -0.54
CA LEU A 128 -1.77 14.71 -1.98
C LEU A 128 -0.48 14.33 -2.69
N VAL A 129 -0.54 13.33 -3.57
CA VAL A 129 0.52 12.96 -4.51
C VAL A 129 -0.03 13.10 -5.92
N ILE A 130 0.57 13.97 -6.73
CA ILE A 130 0.14 14.21 -8.12
C ILE A 130 1.24 13.88 -9.13
N THR A 131 0.85 13.36 -10.29
CA THR A 131 1.77 13.09 -11.42
C THR A 131 2.44 14.36 -11.94
N ALA A 132 3.66 14.65 -11.48
CA ALA A 132 4.50 15.71 -12.06
C ALA A 132 4.95 15.35 -13.47
N LYS A 133 5.21 14.06 -13.70
CA LYS A 133 5.53 13.46 -15.01
C LYS A 133 5.12 11.99 -15.00
N HIS A 134 4.31 11.57 -15.98
CA HIS A 134 3.97 10.16 -16.19
C HIS A 134 4.92 9.51 -17.23
N HIS A 135 4.63 8.27 -17.62
CA HIS A 135 5.41 7.54 -18.62
C HIS A 135 5.46 8.22 -20.00
N ASP A 136 4.47 9.05 -20.34
CA ASP A 136 4.46 9.83 -21.58
C ASP A 136 5.58 10.89 -21.63
N GLY A 137 6.32 11.07 -20.52
CA GLY A 137 7.47 11.96 -20.42
C GLY A 137 7.11 13.44 -20.29
N PHE A 138 5.82 13.78 -20.26
CA PHE A 138 5.35 15.15 -20.27
C PHE A 138 5.39 15.76 -18.87
N ALA A 139 6.16 16.83 -18.69
CA ALA A 139 6.22 17.54 -17.42
C ALA A 139 4.98 18.45 -17.26
N MET A 140 4.15 18.16 -16.26
CA MET A 140 2.93 18.93 -15.93
C MET A 140 3.22 20.25 -15.18
N TYR A 141 4.44 20.76 -15.30
CA TYR A 141 4.98 21.96 -14.65
C TYR A 141 6.00 22.65 -15.58
N PRO A 142 6.35 23.93 -15.39
CA PRO A 142 7.27 24.66 -16.27
C PRO A 142 8.75 24.27 -16.07
N SER A 143 9.11 23.01 -16.35
CA SER A 143 10.49 22.50 -16.27
C SER A 143 11.43 23.25 -17.21
N LYS A 144 12.63 23.62 -16.73
CA LYS A 144 13.67 24.23 -17.59
C LYS A 144 14.59 23.18 -18.21
N VAL A 145 14.49 21.93 -17.78
CA VAL A 145 15.31 20.81 -18.27
C VAL A 145 14.90 20.37 -19.67
N SER A 146 13.60 20.42 -19.99
CA SER A 146 13.07 20.06 -21.31
C SER A 146 11.92 20.98 -21.69
N SER A 147 11.86 21.36 -22.97
CA SER A 147 10.73 22.09 -23.52
C SER A 147 9.48 21.22 -23.66
N TYR A 148 9.55 19.90 -23.43
CA TYR A 148 8.39 19.01 -23.43
C TYR A 148 7.63 19.09 -22.10
N ASN A 149 7.02 20.26 -21.87
CA ASN A 149 6.32 20.60 -20.65
C ASN A 149 5.06 21.44 -20.89
N LEU A 150 4.20 21.52 -19.87
CA LEU A 150 2.89 22.14 -19.92
C LEU A 150 2.90 23.55 -20.52
N THR A 151 3.70 24.45 -19.93
CA THR A 151 3.71 25.86 -20.31
C THR A 151 4.38 26.12 -21.66
N ALA A 152 5.32 25.26 -22.08
CA ALA A 152 5.99 25.39 -23.37
C ALA A 152 5.14 24.85 -24.52
N GLN A 153 4.41 23.75 -24.33
CA GLN A 153 3.74 23.04 -25.43
C GLN A 153 2.24 23.29 -25.55
N THR A 154 1.58 23.85 -24.52
CA THR A 154 0.11 23.98 -24.50
C THR A 154 -0.36 25.42 -24.41
N ALA A 155 -1.63 25.68 -24.69
CA ALA A 155 -2.25 27.00 -24.45
C ALA A 155 -2.37 27.33 -22.96
N PHE A 156 -2.32 26.32 -22.09
CA PHE A 156 -2.42 26.48 -20.65
C PHE A 156 -1.07 26.90 -20.05
N LYS A 157 -0.94 28.19 -19.72
CA LYS A 157 0.31 28.79 -19.24
C LYS A 157 0.44 28.89 -17.71
N ARG A 158 -0.53 28.34 -16.97
CA ARG A 158 -0.50 28.26 -15.50
C ARG A 158 0.42 27.13 -15.04
N ASP A 159 0.88 27.22 -13.78
CA ASP A 159 1.63 26.17 -13.11
C ASP A 159 0.73 25.45 -12.09
N PRO A 160 0.06 24.35 -12.47
CA PRO A 160 -0.88 23.67 -11.58
C PRO A 160 -0.18 23.02 -10.39
N MET A 161 1.12 22.70 -10.48
CA MET A 161 1.87 22.10 -9.38
C MET A 161 2.14 23.13 -8.27
N ALA A 162 2.49 24.37 -8.65
CA ALA A 162 2.60 25.48 -7.69
C ALA A 162 1.26 25.78 -7.02
N GLU A 163 0.17 25.83 -7.80
CA GLU A 163 -1.18 26.12 -7.30
C GLU A 163 -1.67 25.04 -6.32
N LEU A 164 -1.46 23.75 -6.63
CA LEU A 164 -1.81 22.64 -5.73
C LEU A 164 -0.94 22.62 -4.47
N SER A 165 0.37 22.87 -4.60
CA SER A 165 1.29 22.99 -3.46
C SER A 165 0.83 24.09 -2.49
N ALA A 166 0.43 25.25 -3.03
CA ALA A 166 -0.09 26.36 -2.24
C ALA A 166 -1.45 26.03 -1.59
N ALA A 167 -2.36 25.38 -2.31
CA ALA A 167 -3.64 24.94 -1.78
C ALA A 167 -3.48 23.88 -0.68
N CYS A 168 -2.57 22.91 -0.84
CA CYS A 168 -2.23 21.93 0.19
C CYS A 168 -1.74 22.61 1.47
N ARG A 169 -0.80 23.57 1.36
CA ARG A 169 -0.37 24.37 2.51
C ARG A 169 -1.53 25.12 3.18
N LYS A 170 -2.41 25.74 2.39
CA LYS A 170 -3.59 26.46 2.87
C LYS A 170 -4.54 25.56 3.68
N TYR A 171 -4.74 24.32 3.24
CA TYR A 171 -5.67 23.37 3.88
C TYR A 171 -5.01 22.38 4.84
N GLY A 172 -3.70 22.51 5.10
CA GLY A 172 -2.96 21.66 6.03
C GLY A 172 -2.71 20.24 5.51
N LEU A 173 -2.69 20.04 4.19
CA LEU A 173 -2.31 18.76 3.57
C LEU A 173 -0.82 18.76 3.26
N LYS A 174 -0.19 17.60 3.48
CA LYS A 174 1.15 17.32 2.97
C LYS A 174 1.10 17.18 1.45
N PHE A 175 2.14 17.61 0.76
CA PHE A 175 2.14 17.68 -0.70
C PHE A 175 3.32 16.92 -1.28
N GLY A 176 3.11 16.23 -2.40
CA GLY A 176 4.17 15.51 -3.06
C GLY A 176 3.87 15.16 -4.50
N PHE A 177 4.84 14.50 -5.12
CA PHE A 177 4.80 14.18 -6.53
C PHE A 177 4.96 12.71 -6.78
N TYR A 178 4.18 12.21 -7.73
CA TYR A 178 4.57 11.05 -8.50
C TYR A 178 5.55 11.47 -9.60
N TYR A 179 6.60 10.67 -9.78
CA TYR A 179 7.55 10.84 -10.86
C TYR A 179 7.90 9.50 -11.52
N SER A 180 7.59 9.38 -12.82
CA SER A 180 8.05 8.24 -13.59
C SER A 180 9.55 8.36 -13.89
N HIS A 181 10.34 7.75 -13.01
CA HIS A 181 11.79 7.70 -13.17
C HIS A 181 12.21 6.58 -14.12
N ALA A 182 11.46 5.47 -14.14
CA ALA A 182 11.87 4.29 -14.87
C ALA A 182 11.44 4.27 -16.34
N TRP A 183 10.40 5.04 -16.69
CA TRP A 183 9.91 5.19 -18.06
C TRP A 183 9.84 6.67 -18.44
N ASP A 184 10.16 6.94 -19.70
CA ASP A 184 9.95 8.24 -20.33
C ASP A 184 9.85 8.02 -21.84
N TRP A 185 8.65 7.78 -22.32
CA TRP A 185 8.38 7.44 -23.73
C TRP A 185 8.69 8.61 -24.67
N GLU A 186 8.91 9.82 -24.15
CA GLU A 186 9.33 10.94 -24.96
C GLU A 186 10.85 10.93 -25.27
N HIS A 187 11.66 10.35 -24.39
CA HIS A 187 13.10 10.53 -24.44
C HIS A 187 13.82 9.37 -25.16
N PRO A 188 14.63 9.63 -26.19
CA PRO A 188 15.26 8.57 -27.02
C PRO A 188 16.30 7.71 -26.27
N ASP A 189 16.83 8.22 -25.16
CA ASP A 189 17.76 7.49 -24.29
C ASP A 189 17.07 6.82 -23.08
N ALA A 190 15.76 7.02 -22.90
CA ALA A 190 14.98 6.32 -21.88
C ALA A 190 14.41 5.00 -22.44
N VAL A 191 14.01 4.11 -21.54
CA VAL A 191 13.50 2.79 -21.93
C VAL A 191 12.02 2.86 -22.32
N GLY A 192 11.62 1.98 -23.24
CA GLY A 192 10.23 1.59 -23.39
C GLY A 192 9.39 2.14 -24.53
N ASN A 193 9.87 3.15 -25.25
CA ASN A 193 9.25 3.56 -26.51
C ASN A 193 9.91 2.81 -27.67
N PHE A 194 9.37 1.63 -27.96
CA PHE A 194 9.91 0.77 -29.02
C PHE A 194 9.39 1.10 -30.42
N TRP A 195 8.30 1.86 -30.52
CA TRP A 195 7.67 2.23 -31.79
C TRP A 195 8.33 3.44 -32.44
N ASP A 196 8.94 4.35 -31.66
CA ASP A 196 9.72 5.48 -32.20
C ASP A 196 11.24 5.21 -32.23
N TYR A 197 11.78 4.47 -31.24
CA TYR A 197 13.24 4.40 -31.00
C TYR A 197 13.86 3.00 -31.11
N GLY A 198 13.09 2.00 -31.57
CA GLY A 198 13.52 0.59 -31.58
C GLY A 198 13.60 0.01 -30.16
N ARG A 199 14.20 -1.16 -29.91
CA ARG A 199 14.17 -1.83 -28.58
C ARG A 199 15.08 -1.11 -27.54
N PRO A 200 14.61 -0.19 -26.69
CA PRO A 200 15.47 0.59 -25.81
C PRO A 200 15.59 -0.05 -24.42
N GLY A 201 15.30 -1.35 -24.29
CA GLY A 201 15.05 -2.02 -23.01
C GLY A 201 13.60 -1.84 -22.51
N GLY A 202 13.34 -2.18 -21.25
CA GLY A 202 12.02 -2.03 -20.63
C GLY A 202 11.44 -3.32 -20.02
N GLU A 203 12.12 -4.46 -20.19
CA GLU A 203 11.88 -5.65 -19.37
C GLU A 203 12.71 -5.66 -18.09
N SER A 204 12.23 -6.30 -17.04
CA SER A 204 13.00 -6.34 -15.78
C SER A 204 14.32 -7.07 -16.03
N GLY A 205 15.45 -6.51 -15.60
CA GLY A 205 16.77 -7.10 -15.86
C GLY A 205 17.31 -6.87 -17.27
N TRP A 206 16.69 -6.00 -18.08
CA TRP A 206 17.14 -5.73 -19.46
C TRP A 206 18.62 -5.36 -19.56
N TRP A 207 19.20 -4.74 -18.53
CA TRP A 207 20.60 -4.30 -18.50
C TRP A 207 21.61 -5.46 -18.47
N GLU A 208 21.19 -6.67 -18.08
CA GLU A 208 22.03 -7.86 -18.16
C GLU A 208 22.09 -8.41 -19.58
N GLN A 209 20.97 -8.30 -20.31
CA GLN A 209 20.82 -8.77 -21.69
C GLN A 209 21.32 -7.74 -22.70
N HIS A 210 21.20 -6.47 -22.34
CA HIS A 210 21.53 -5.31 -23.18
C HIS A 210 22.42 -4.30 -22.42
N PRO A 211 23.63 -4.70 -21.98
CA PRO A 211 24.55 -3.80 -21.26
C PRO A 211 24.92 -2.55 -22.07
N GLU A 212 24.88 -2.61 -23.39
CA GLU A 212 25.12 -1.48 -24.30
C GLU A 212 24.10 -0.34 -24.13
N LEU A 213 22.87 -0.66 -23.67
CA LEU A 213 21.81 0.32 -23.46
C LEU A 213 21.93 1.04 -22.10
N VAL A 214 22.78 0.55 -21.19
CA VAL A 214 23.01 1.18 -19.87
C VAL A 214 23.57 2.59 -20.01
N ALA A 215 24.43 2.82 -21.00
CA ALA A 215 24.96 4.15 -21.28
C ALA A 215 23.85 5.15 -21.69
N LYS A 216 22.84 4.69 -22.46
CA LYS A 216 21.67 5.51 -22.80
C LYS A 216 20.86 5.85 -21.55
N ALA A 217 20.48 4.83 -20.78
CA ALA A 217 19.72 5.01 -19.54
C ALA A 217 20.45 5.96 -18.56
N THR A 218 21.78 5.88 -18.49
CA THR A 218 22.62 6.78 -17.69
C THR A 218 22.48 8.23 -18.15
N ARG A 219 22.60 8.51 -19.46
CA ARG A 219 22.41 9.86 -20.00
C ARG A 219 21.01 10.42 -19.72
N TYR A 220 19.97 9.59 -19.84
CA TYR A 220 18.62 10.02 -19.47
C TYR A 220 18.51 10.33 -17.96
N VAL A 221 19.04 9.46 -17.10
CA VAL A 221 18.96 9.65 -15.64
C VAL A 221 19.73 10.90 -15.21
N GLU A 222 20.93 11.12 -15.72
CA GLU A 222 21.77 12.27 -15.37
C GLU A 222 21.31 13.57 -16.05
N GLY A 223 20.85 13.50 -17.29
CA GLY A 223 20.55 14.66 -18.13
C GLY A 223 19.12 15.16 -18.03
N LYS A 224 18.15 14.28 -17.71
CA LYS A 224 16.73 14.66 -17.57
C LYS A 224 16.17 14.30 -16.20
N SER A 225 16.30 13.05 -15.76
CA SER A 225 15.59 12.54 -14.58
C SER A 225 16.00 13.24 -13.28
N ILE A 226 17.28 13.16 -12.91
CA ILE A 226 17.81 13.81 -11.70
C ILE A 226 17.65 15.33 -11.74
N PRO A 227 17.96 16.03 -12.85
CA PRO A 227 17.71 17.47 -12.96
C PRO A 227 16.26 17.86 -12.71
N GLN A 228 15.28 17.16 -13.31
CA GLN A 228 13.85 17.42 -13.08
C GLN A 228 13.43 17.16 -11.64
N ILE A 229 13.93 16.09 -11.02
CA ILE A 229 13.68 15.80 -9.60
C ILE A 229 14.22 16.94 -8.71
N ARG A 230 15.42 17.47 -9.01
CA ARG A 230 15.97 18.62 -8.29
C ARG A 230 15.14 19.88 -8.50
N GLU A 231 14.64 20.15 -9.72
CA GLU A 231 13.71 21.25 -9.97
C GLU A 231 12.44 21.11 -9.10
N LEU A 232 11.81 19.93 -9.08
CA LEU A 232 10.61 19.68 -8.28
C LEU A 232 10.85 19.94 -6.79
N ILE A 233 11.98 19.47 -6.26
CA ILE A 233 12.34 19.68 -4.85
C ILE A 233 12.57 21.16 -4.56
N ALA A 234 13.34 21.85 -5.41
CA ALA A 234 13.71 23.24 -5.22
C ALA A 234 12.53 24.20 -5.40
N MET A 235 11.60 23.91 -6.32
CA MET A 235 10.48 24.79 -6.64
C MET A 235 9.30 24.63 -5.70
N TYR A 236 9.02 23.41 -5.23
CA TYR A 236 7.75 23.11 -4.58
C TYR A 236 7.88 22.51 -3.17
N HIS A 237 9.10 22.15 -2.74
CA HIS A 237 9.39 21.58 -1.42
C HIS A 237 8.43 20.43 -1.01
N PRO A 238 8.38 19.33 -1.79
CA PRO A 238 7.47 18.23 -1.53
C PRO A 238 7.86 17.49 -0.24
N ASP A 239 6.85 17.02 0.50
CA ASP A 239 7.00 16.13 1.66
C ASP A 239 7.24 14.67 1.24
N ILE A 240 6.80 14.29 0.04
CA ILE A 240 6.87 12.91 -0.49
C ILE A 240 7.17 12.88 -1.99
N LEU A 241 8.03 11.96 -2.41
CA LEU A 241 8.28 11.60 -3.81
C LEU A 241 7.95 10.12 -4.03
N TRP A 242 7.00 9.88 -4.92
CA TRP A 242 6.51 8.56 -5.26
C TRP A 242 7.03 8.17 -6.65
N PHE A 243 7.90 7.16 -6.70
CA PHE A 243 8.59 6.75 -7.91
C PHE A 243 7.94 5.56 -8.59
N ASP A 244 8.09 5.48 -9.91
CA ASP A 244 7.56 4.37 -10.71
C ASP A 244 8.41 4.09 -11.97
N THR A 245 8.54 2.86 -12.46
CA THR A 245 8.10 1.57 -11.88
C THR A 245 9.24 0.85 -11.14
N SER A 246 8.91 -0.17 -10.37
CA SER A 246 9.83 -0.79 -9.40
C SER A 246 11.06 -1.48 -9.97
N SER A 247 11.08 -1.93 -11.23
CA SER A 247 12.09 -2.91 -11.69
C SER A 247 12.69 -2.63 -13.07
N LYS A 248 12.53 -1.42 -13.61
CA LYS A 248 12.86 -1.10 -15.01
C LYS A 248 14.09 -0.20 -15.17
N THR A 249 14.69 0.20 -14.06
CA THR A 249 15.92 0.99 -13.99
C THR A 249 17.03 0.16 -13.34
N PRO A 250 18.26 0.18 -13.88
CA PRO A 250 19.40 -0.50 -13.26
C PRO A 250 19.58 -0.08 -11.79
N PRO A 251 19.86 -1.02 -10.86
CA PRO A 251 19.95 -0.72 -9.43
C PRO A 251 20.91 0.42 -9.08
N GLU A 252 22.01 0.55 -9.82
CA GLU A 252 22.97 1.64 -9.59
C GLU A 252 22.39 3.01 -9.94
N LEU A 253 21.63 3.12 -11.03
CA LEU A 253 20.95 4.37 -11.38
C LEU A 253 19.86 4.72 -10.38
N CYS A 254 19.14 3.72 -9.83
CA CYS A 254 18.21 3.93 -8.72
C CYS A 254 18.90 4.52 -7.48
N ARG A 255 20.09 4.01 -7.11
CA ARG A 255 20.88 4.57 -5.98
C ARG A 255 21.30 6.01 -6.23
N ARG A 256 21.69 6.34 -7.47
CA ARG A 256 22.07 7.72 -7.84
C ARG A 256 20.89 8.68 -7.77
N ILE A 257 19.71 8.25 -8.19
CA ILE A 257 18.47 9.03 -8.02
C ILE A 257 18.18 9.24 -6.53
N LEU A 258 18.20 8.17 -5.73
CA LEU A 258 17.97 8.27 -4.28
C LEU A 258 18.98 9.21 -3.60
N ALA A 259 20.26 9.11 -3.93
CA ALA A 259 21.30 9.99 -3.42
C ALA A 259 21.06 11.46 -3.79
N ALA A 260 20.61 11.72 -5.03
CA ALA A 260 20.27 13.07 -5.47
C ALA A 260 19.07 13.64 -4.71
N VAL A 261 18.03 12.83 -4.42
CA VAL A 261 16.90 13.25 -3.59
C VAL A 261 17.37 13.56 -2.17
N ARG A 262 18.12 12.66 -1.54
CA ARG A 262 18.61 12.85 -0.16
C ARG A 262 19.50 14.07 -0.01
N ALA A 263 20.33 14.38 -1.01
CA ALA A 263 21.15 15.59 -1.02
C ALA A 263 20.33 16.87 -1.17
N ALA A 264 19.21 16.83 -1.92
CA ALA A 264 18.35 17.99 -2.15
C ALA A 264 17.27 18.20 -1.07
N GLY A 265 16.81 17.11 -0.44
CA GLY A 265 15.75 17.11 0.56
C GLY A 265 15.88 15.85 1.44
N PRO A 266 16.63 15.92 2.56
CA PRO A 266 16.90 14.75 3.38
C PRO A 266 15.64 14.17 4.03
N ASP A 267 14.63 15.00 4.29
CA ASP A 267 13.40 14.62 5.01
C ASP A 267 12.27 14.09 4.11
N ILE A 268 12.46 14.09 2.79
CA ILE A 268 11.45 13.66 1.82
C ILE A 268 11.17 12.16 1.98
N VAL A 269 9.89 11.81 2.14
CA VAL A 269 9.44 10.41 2.17
C VAL A 269 9.49 9.82 0.76
N ILE A 270 10.00 8.59 0.62
CA ILE A 270 10.16 7.91 -0.67
C ILE A 270 9.58 6.50 -0.62
N ASN A 271 8.84 6.11 -1.66
CA ASN A 271 8.28 4.76 -1.76
C ASN A 271 9.31 3.70 -2.23
N SER A 272 9.04 2.41 -1.98
CA SER A 272 9.99 1.34 -2.31
C SER A 272 10.16 1.06 -3.81
N ARG A 273 9.27 1.58 -4.67
CA ARG A 273 9.38 1.42 -6.12
C ARG A 273 10.55 2.20 -6.73
N ILE A 274 11.28 3.02 -5.97
CA ILE A 274 12.54 3.60 -6.48
C ILE A 274 13.61 2.54 -6.78
N GLY A 275 13.55 1.35 -6.17
CA GLY A 275 14.59 0.32 -6.37
C GLY A 275 14.15 -1.09 -5.99
N GLY A 276 13.23 -1.66 -6.76
CA GLY A 276 12.90 -3.10 -6.68
C GLY A 276 11.81 -3.48 -5.68
N GLY A 277 11.16 -2.52 -5.01
CA GLY A 277 9.97 -2.79 -4.19
C GLY A 277 10.23 -3.22 -2.74
N GLY A 278 11.47 -3.30 -2.28
CA GLY A 278 11.77 -3.68 -0.87
C GLY A 278 13.16 -3.34 -0.32
N VAL A 279 14.08 -2.85 -1.15
CA VAL A 279 15.48 -2.58 -0.76
C VAL A 279 15.72 -1.09 -0.52
N LEU A 280 15.27 -0.24 -1.44
CA LEU A 280 15.42 1.21 -1.35
C LEU A 280 14.09 1.87 -0.94
N GLY A 281 14.16 3.14 -0.54
CA GLY A 281 13.00 3.93 -0.10
C GLY A 281 12.83 3.95 1.43
N ASP A 282 11.68 4.42 1.88
CA ASP A 282 11.33 4.58 3.29
C ASP A 282 10.16 3.70 3.73
N TYR A 283 9.34 3.21 2.79
CA TYR A 283 8.20 2.33 3.06
C TYR A 283 7.90 1.43 1.86
N ARG A 284 7.27 0.27 2.10
CA ARG A 284 6.87 -0.68 1.06
C ARG A 284 5.64 -0.21 0.30
N SER A 285 5.67 -0.25 -1.02
CA SER A 285 4.45 -0.12 -1.84
C SER A 285 3.81 -1.49 -2.07
N THR A 286 2.49 -1.56 -2.04
CA THR A 286 1.77 -2.72 -2.59
C THR A 286 1.79 -2.70 -4.12
N ALA A 287 1.20 -3.74 -4.71
CA ALA A 287 0.81 -3.69 -6.10
C ALA A 287 -0.32 -2.69 -6.36
N ASP A 288 -0.60 -2.45 -7.63
CA ASP A 288 -1.66 -1.56 -8.09
C ASP A 288 -3.04 -2.07 -7.69
N ARG A 289 -3.99 -1.16 -7.43
CA ARG A 289 -5.43 -1.50 -7.28
C ARG A 289 -5.72 -2.67 -6.30
N PRO A 290 -5.06 -2.75 -5.13
CA PRO A 290 -5.28 -3.84 -4.20
C PRO A 290 -6.68 -3.74 -3.58
N ALA A 291 -7.30 -4.89 -3.33
CA ALA A 291 -8.54 -5.05 -2.57
C ALA A 291 -8.33 -5.84 -1.27
N TYR A 292 -7.19 -6.53 -1.14
CA TYR A 292 -6.80 -7.34 0.02
C TYR A 292 -5.33 -7.14 0.35
N PHE A 293 -4.98 -7.31 1.62
CA PHE A 293 -3.63 -7.07 2.12
C PHE A 293 -3.12 -8.24 2.96
N PRO A 294 -1.92 -8.78 2.67
CA PRO A 294 -1.24 -9.65 3.61
C PRO A 294 -0.82 -8.89 4.87
N GLU A 295 -0.43 -9.61 5.93
CA GLU A 295 0.27 -8.96 7.04
C GLU A 295 1.65 -8.45 6.59
N VAL A 296 1.88 -7.14 6.69
CA VAL A 296 3.15 -6.49 6.29
C VAL A 296 3.71 -5.72 7.46
N PHE A 297 4.75 -6.24 8.13
CA PHE A 297 5.28 -5.71 9.40
C PHE A 297 6.10 -4.42 9.29
N THR A 298 6.54 -4.08 8.09
CA THR A 298 7.16 -2.78 7.79
C THR A 298 6.12 -1.73 7.45
N GLN A 299 6.48 -0.45 7.54
CA GLN A 299 5.63 0.62 7.02
C GLN A 299 5.31 0.35 5.55
N TRP A 300 4.04 0.46 5.18
CA TRP A 300 3.59 0.21 3.82
C TRP A 300 2.42 1.11 3.41
N GLU A 301 2.19 1.23 2.10
CA GLU A 301 1.10 2.00 1.51
C GLU A 301 0.53 1.26 0.31
N ALA A 302 -0.80 1.26 0.21
CA ALA A 302 -1.55 0.75 -0.92
C ALA A 302 -2.14 1.87 -1.79
N ILE A 303 -2.30 1.60 -3.08
CA ILE A 303 -2.73 2.56 -4.09
C ILE A 303 -4.00 2.10 -4.84
N PRO A 304 -5.16 2.01 -4.16
CA PRO A 304 -6.40 1.62 -4.80
C PRO A 304 -6.89 2.73 -5.76
N THR A 305 -7.60 2.33 -6.81
CA THR A 305 -8.26 3.24 -7.78
C THR A 305 -9.77 3.21 -7.58
N THR A 306 -10.44 4.33 -7.84
CA THR A 306 -11.91 4.40 -7.81
C THR A 306 -12.56 3.45 -8.82
N ASN A 307 -11.95 3.27 -9.98
CA ASN A 307 -12.32 2.33 -11.05
C ASN A 307 -11.13 1.40 -11.40
N GLU A 308 -10.96 0.93 -12.62
CA GLU A 308 -9.84 0.07 -13.07
C GLU A 308 -8.72 0.83 -13.81
N SER A 309 -8.84 2.15 -13.98
CA SER A 309 -7.84 3.04 -14.58
C SER A 309 -7.27 4.01 -13.54
N TYR A 310 -6.01 4.45 -13.71
CA TYR A 310 -5.49 5.54 -12.89
C TYR A 310 -5.87 6.90 -13.48
N GLY A 311 -5.60 7.10 -14.78
CA GLY A 311 -6.08 8.28 -15.49
C GLY A 311 -7.58 8.24 -15.80
N TYR A 312 -8.16 9.39 -16.14
CA TYR A 312 -9.57 9.51 -16.50
C TYR A 312 -9.94 8.57 -17.67
N LYS A 313 -10.98 7.75 -17.48
CA LYS A 313 -11.46 6.80 -18.48
C LYS A 313 -12.98 6.60 -18.36
N PRO A 314 -13.80 7.35 -19.11
CA PRO A 314 -15.26 7.33 -18.96
C PRO A 314 -15.90 6.01 -19.41
N SER A 315 -15.22 5.26 -20.28
CA SER A 315 -15.67 3.92 -20.69
C SER A 315 -15.55 2.87 -19.58
N ASP A 316 -14.83 3.19 -18.50
CA ASP A 316 -14.79 2.38 -17.30
C ASP A 316 -15.92 2.79 -16.33
N THR A 317 -16.89 1.90 -16.18
CA THR A 317 -18.07 2.12 -15.32
C THR A 317 -17.99 1.37 -14.00
N SER A 318 -16.85 0.78 -13.65
CA SER A 318 -16.66 -0.10 -12.48
C SER A 318 -16.38 0.64 -11.16
N HIS A 319 -16.86 1.89 -11.03
CA HIS A 319 -16.58 2.72 -9.87
C HIS A 319 -17.05 2.03 -8.59
N LYS A 320 -16.14 1.92 -7.62
CA LYS A 320 -16.38 1.25 -6.34
C LYS A 320 -17.13 2.19 -5.38
N PRO A 321 -18.06 1.69 -4.55
CA PRO A 321 -18.83 2.54 -3.64
C PRO A 321 -17.95 3.09 -2.50
N PRO A 322 -18.33 4.20 -1.84
CA PRO A 322 -17.62 4.73 -0.67
C PRO A 322 -17.32 3.69 0.41
N ALA A 323 -18.27 2.78 0.68
CA ALA A 323 -18.15 1.71 1.65
C ALA A 323 -16.91 0.83 1.41
N HIS A 324 -16.59 0.54 0.15
CA HIS A 324 -15.40 -0.23 -0.20
C HIS A 324 -14.12 0.42 0.33
N PHE A 325 -13.98 1.74 0.15
CA PHE A 325 -12.78 2.48 0.56
C PHE A 325 -12.72 2.70 2.08
N ILE A 326 -13.86 2.87 2.75
CA ILE A 326 -13.94 2.95 4.21
C ILE A 326 -13.44 1.63 4.82
N HIS A 327 -13.93 0.50 4.32
CA HIS A 327 -13.49 -0.83 4.78
C HIS A 327 -12.01 -1.06 4.51
N LEU A 328 -11.57 -0.75 3.28
CA LEU A 328 -10.18 -0.93 2.86
C LEU A 328 -9.21 -0.08 3.71
N LEU A 329 -9.61 1.15 4.05
CA LEU A 329 -8.82 2.03 4.91
C LEU A 329 -8.73 1.50 6.34
N ALA A 330 -9.83 1.07 6.96
CA ALA A 330 -9.81 0.48 8.29
C ALA A 330 -9.00 -0.83 8.33
N GLN A 331 -9.10 -1.67 7.30
CA GLN A 331 -8.27 -2.89 7.16
C GLN A 331 -6.78 -2.56 7.01
N ALA A 332 -6.43 -1.58 6.17
CA ALA A 332 -5.05 -1.16 5.99
C ALA A 332 -4.45 -0.64 7.29
N VAL A 333 -5.13 0.30 7.97
CA VAL A 333 -4.68 0.84 9.27
C VAL A 333 -4.57 -0.26 10.32
N GLY A 334 -5.54 -1.18 10.39
CA GLY A 334 -5.52 -2.32 11.30
C GLY A 334 -4.36 -3.31 11.05
N LYS A 335 -3.80 -3.31 9.84
CA LYS A 335 -2.57 -4.04 9.45
C LYS A 335 -1.32 -3.14 9.41
N GLY A 336 -1.42 -1.87 9.86
CA GLY A 336 -0.31 -0.92 9.99
C GLY A 336 0.03 -0.10 8.73
N GLY A 337 -0.78 -0.20 7.68
CA GLY A 337 -0.56 0.45 6.39
C GLY A 337 -1.27 1.79 6.21
N ASN A 338 -0.98 2.40 5.06
CA ASN A 338 -1.63 3.60 4.54
C ASN A 338 -2.40 3.32 3.24
N ILE A 339 -3.35 4.19 2.91
CA ILE A 339 -4.03 4.21 1.62
C ILE A 339 -3.75 5.53 0.92
N LEU A 340 -3.23 5.47 -0.30
CA LEU A 340 -3.10 6.55 -1.25
C LEU A 340 -4.07 6.33 -2.40
N MET A 341 -5.32 6.74 -2.20
CA MET A 341 -6.43 6.42 -3.10
C MET A 341 -6.45 7.32 -4.32
N ASN A 342 -6.50 6.71 -5.51
CA ASN A 342 -6.41 7.41 -6.77
C ASN A 342 -7.75 7.93 -7.31
N ILE A 343 -7.72 9.16 -7.83
CA ILE A 343 -8.71 9.71 -8.76
C ILE A 343 -8.05 10.09 -10.09
N GLY A 344 -8.86 10.13 -11.16
CA GLY A 344 -8.41 10.52 -12.50
C GLY A 344 -9.20 11.71 -13.03
N PRO A 345 -8.76 12.96 -12.78
CA PRO A 345 -9.46 14.15 -13.25
C PRO A 345 -9.54 14.23 -14.78
N ARG A 346 -10.61 14.84 -15.28
CA ARG A 346 -10.87 14.98 -16.71
C ARG A 346 -9.84 15.89 -17.39
N GLY A 347 -9.73 15.79 -18.72
CA GLY A 347 -8.83 16.62 -19.52
C GLY A 347 -9.10 18.14 -19.44
N ASP A 348 -10.30 18.54 -19.03
CA ASP A 348 -10.64 19.95 -18.80
C ASP A 348 -10.26 20.47 -17.40
N GLY A 349 -9.72 19.61 -16.52
CA GLY A 349 -9.29 19.98 -15.17
C GLY A 349 -10.36 19.87 -14.09
N VAL A 350 -11.54 19.33 -14.40
CA VAL A 350 -12.58 19.07 -13.40
C VAL A 350 -12.50 17.62 -12.92
N ILE A 351 -12.71 17.38 -11.63
CA ILE A 351 -12.82 16.04 -11.05
C ILE A 351 -14.06 15.34 -11.62
N ASP A 352 -13.98 14.04 -11.91
CA ASP A 352 -15.15 13.27 -12.36
C ASP A 352 -16.24 13.31 -11.27
N PRO A 353 -17.51 13.68 -11.59
CA PRO A 353 -18.61 13.62 -10.63
C PRO A 353 -18.75 12.27 -9.90
N LYS A 354 -18.33 11.15 -10.52
CA LYS A 354 -18.30 9.83 -9.87
C LYS A 354 -17.26 9.78 -8.75
N ASP A 355 -16.04 10.27 -9.01
CA ASP A 355 -14.97 10.39 -8.01
C ASP A 355 -15.37 11.37 -6.90
N GLU A 356 -16.01 12.49 -7.24
CA GLU A 356 -16.53 13.45 -6.27
C GLU A 356 -17.56 12.81 -5.33
N THR A 357 -18.49 12.02 -5.88
CA THR A 357 -19.50 11.29 -5.08
C THR A 357 -18.83 10.33 -4.10
N ILE A 358 -17.79 9.61 -4.54
CA ILE A 358 -17.00 8.71 -3.69
C ILE A 358 -16.32 9.48 -2.56
N LEU A 359 -15.60 10.54 -2.90
CA LEU A 359 -14.87 11.38 -1.94
C LEU A 359 -15.79 12.02 -0.90
N ARG A 360 -16.96 12.51 -1.31
CA ARG A 360 -17.96 13.07 -0.39
C ARG A 360 -18.55 12.02 0.53
N GLY A 361 -18.82 10.81 0.02
CA GLY A 361 -19.30 9.68 0.81
C GLY A 361 -18.29 9.27 1.89
N ILE A 362 -17.00 9.18 1.52
CA ILE A 362 -15.92 8.91 2.48
C ILE A 362 -15.82 10.05 3.50
N GLY A 363 -15.83 11.31 3.03
CA GLY A 363 -15.75 12.49 3.89
C GLY A 363 -16.85 12.59 4.95
N ALA A 364 -18.09 12.23 4.57
CA ALA A 364 -19.22 12.17 5.50
C ALA A 364 -18.93 11.20 6.66
N TRP A 365 -18.40 10.01 6.36
CA TRP A 365 -18.02 9.02 7.37
C TRP A 365 -16.79 9.48 8.18
N MET A 366 -15.76 10.00 7.51
CA MET A 366 -14.50 10.47 8.14
C MET A 366 -14.74 11.61 9.13
N LYS A 367 -15.72 12.49 8.88
CA LYS A 367 -16.08 13.59 9.78
C LYS A 367 -16.50 13.08 11.17
N ALA A 368 -17.22 11.97 11.22
CA ALA A 368 -17.58 11.33 12.48
C ALA A 368 -16.43 10.45 12.99
N ASN A 369 -15.88 9.60 12.14
CA ASN A 369 -15.11 8.44 12.60
C ASN A 369 -13.59 8.57 12.45
N GLY A 370 -13.06 9.65 11.86
CA GLY A 370 -11.65 9.76 11.49
C GLY A 370 -10.64 9.57 12.63
N GLU A 371 -11.04 9.82 13.89
CA GLU A 371 -10.17 9.56 15.05
C GLU A 371 -9.85 8.07 15.28
N SER A 372 -10.63 7.16 14.69
CA SER A 372 -10.35 5.71 14.73
C SER A 372 -9.32 5.28 13.69
N LEU A 373 -8.81 6.20 12.87
CA LEU A 373 -7.83 5.91 11.82
C LEU A 373 -6.55 6.72 12.02
N TYR A 374 -6.65 8.04 12.15
CA TYR A 374 -5.46 8.90 12.27
C TYR A 374 -4.69 8.60 13.56
N GLY A 375 -3.37 8.42 13.41
CA GLY A 375 -2.48 8.04 14.51
C GLY A 375 -2.75 6.67 15.14
N CYS A 376 -3.71 5.91 14.58
CA CYS A 376 -3.87 4.51 14.94
C CYS A 376 -2.78 3.67 14.29
N ASP A 377 -2.56 2.49 14.85
CA ASP A 377 -1.59 1.51 14.44
C ASP A 377 -2.24 0.12 14.40
N ARG A 378 -1.45 -0.88 14.02
CA ARG A 378 -1.84 -2.28 13.93
C ARG A 378 -2.57 -2.76 15.18
N SER A 379 -3.62 -3.55 14.92
CA SER A 379 -4.36 -4.28 15.95
C SER A 379 -3.50 -5.37 16.62
N PRO A 380 -3.58 -5.55 17.94
CA PRO A 380 -2.99 -6.70 18.61
C PRO A 380 -3.86 -7.96 18.46
N LEU A 381 -5.12 -7.81 18.04
CA LEU A 381 -6.10 -8.88 17.89
C LEU A 381 -5.94 -9.62 16.55
N PRO A 382 -6.36 -10.89 16.47
CA PRO A 382 -6.48 -11.60 15.21
C PRO A 382 -7.55 -10.96 14.33
N VAL A 383 -7.57 -11.35 13.06
CA VAL A 383 -8.63 -10.97 12.12
C VAL A 383 -10.00 -11.31 12.70
N GLN A 384 -10.94 -10.37 12.55
CA GLN A 384 -12.30 -10.49 13.05
C GLN A 384 -13.25 -10.73 11.87
N PRO A 385 -14.21 -11.66 11.96
CA PRO A 385 -15.13 -11.95 10.85
C PRO A 385 -16.12 -10.83 10.57
N TRP A 386 -16.33 -9.92 11.53
CA TRP A 386 -17.29 -8.82 11.44
C TRP A 386 -16.69 -7.50 10.93
N GLY A 387 -15.37 -7.41 10.80
CA GLY A 387 -14.72 -6.21 10.29
C GLY A 387 -13.25 -6.06 10.68
N ALA A 388 -12.83 -4.84 11.03
CA ALA A 388 -11.44 -4.51 11.30
C ALA A 388 -11.25 -3.91 12.70
N VAL A 389 -10.00 -3.89 13.17
CA VAL A 389 -9.63 -3.29 14.44
C VAL A 389 -8.43 -2.38 14.23
N THR A 390 -8.45 -1.20 14.81
CA THR A 390 -7.30 -0.30 14.87
C THR A 390 -6.99 0.04 16.32
N ARG A 391 -5.76 0.48 16.60
CA ARG A 391 -5.31 0.77 17.97
C ARG A 391 -4.65 2.13 18.08
N ARG A 392 -5.03 2.93 19.08
CA ARG A 392 -4.30 4.14 19.47
C ARG A 392 -3.89 4.04 20.94
N GLY A 393 -2.60 3.84 21.21
CA GLY A 393 -2.13 3.60 22.57
C GLY A 393 -2.80 2.37 23.21
N ASN A 394 -3.53 2.59 24.31
CA ASN A 394 -4.31 1.58 25.03
C ASN A 394 -5.82 1.66 24.71
N ARG A 395 -6.18 2.16 23.53
CA ARG A 395 -7.55 2.17 23.02
C ARG A 395 -7.65 1.31 21.77
N LEU A 396 -8.69 0.49 21.67
CA LEU A 396 -9.09 -0.18 20.43
C LEU A 396 -10.31 0.51 19.84
N TYR A 397 -10.30 0.66 18.52
CA TYR A 397 -11.47 0.98 17.73
C TYR A 397 -11.89 -0.27 16.95
N LEU A 398 -13.14 -0.67 17.11
CA LEU A 398 -13.72 -1.83 16.44
C LEU A 398 -14.58 -1.32 15.29
N HIS A 399 -14.15 -1.58 14.06
CA HIS A 399 -14.85 -1.21 12.84
C HIS A 399 -15.78 -2.35 12.42
N VAL A 400 -17.08 -2.21 12.67
CA VAL A 400 -18.07 -3.27 12.45
C VAL A 400 -18.73 -3.08 11.08
N PHE A 401 -18.23 -3.83 10.09
CA PHE A 401 -18.76 -3.83 8.72
C PHE A 401 -19.99 -4.73 8.57
N ALA A 402 -20.02 -5.83 9.34
CA ALA A 402 -21.12 -6.79 9.35
C ALA A 402 -21.74 -6.83 10.75
N TRP A 403 -22.85 -6.12 10.90
CA TRP A 403 -23.59 -6.06 12.16
C TRP A 403 -24.24 -7.42 12.47
N PRO A 404 -23.99 -8.01 13.66
CA PRO A 404 -24.56 -9.31 14.00
C PRO A 404 -26.07 -9.22 14.21
N ALA A 405 -26.82 -10.09 13.54
CA ALA A 405 -28.29 -10.08 13.57
C ALA A 405 -28.88 -10.42 14.96
N ASP A 406 -28.13 -11.16 15.78
CA ASP A 406 -28.52 -11.50 17.16
C ASP A 406 -28.06 -10.44 18.19
N GLY A 407 -27.46 -9.35 17.72
CA GLY A 407 -26.93 -8.27 18.56
C GLY A 407 -25.73 -8.67 19.42
N LYS A 408 -25.07 -9.79 19.14
CA LYS A 408 -23.90 -10.25 19.92
C LYS A 408 -22.63 -10.18 19.10
N LEU A 409 -21.78 -9.21 19.44
CA LEU A 409 -20.47 -9.07 18.81
C LEU A 409 -19.40 -9.74 19.67
N VAL A 410 -18.78 -10.79 19.17
CA VAL A 410 -17.63 -11.41 19.84
C VAL A 410 -16.34 -10.76 19.36
N VAL A 411 -15.64 -10.09 20.26
CA VAL A 411 -14.29 -9.56 20.07
C VAL A 411 -13.30 -10.67 20.40
N ALA A 412 -12.82 -11.36 19.36
CA ALA A 412 -12.02 -12.55 19.50
C ALA A 412 -10.56 -12.24 19.84
N GLY A 413 -9.99 -13.00 20.78
CA GLY A 413 -8.56 -12.91 21.13
C GLY A 413 -8.21 -11.77 22.09
N LEU A 414 -9.19 -11.05 22.65
CA LEU A 414 -8.97 -10.01 23.63
C LEU A 414 -8.84 -10.56 25.07
N ARG A 415 -7.59 -10.67 25.57
CA ARG A 415 -7.30 -11.12 26.95
C ARG A 415 -7.47 -10.02 27.99
N SER A 416 -7.08 -8.79 27.65
CA SER A 416 -7.26 -7.65 28.55
C SER A 416 -8.75 -7.35 28.79
N THR A 417 -9.08 -6.92 30.01
CA THR A 417 -10.42 -6.42 30.35
C THR A 417 -10.48 -4.92 30.11
N PRO A 418 -11.42 -4.43 29.28
CA PRO A 418 -11.57 -2.99 29.06
C PRO A 418 -12.16 -2.31 30.30
N LEU A 419 -11.88 -1.03 30.46
CA LEU A 419 -12.50 -0.14 31.44
C LEU A 419 -13.98 0.11 31.11
N GLY A 420 -14.33 0.06 29.83
CA GLY A 420 -15.67 0.25 29.31
C GLY A 420 -15.72 -0.05 27.82
N ALA A 421 -16.94 -0.21 27.30
CA ALA A 421 -17.20 -0.45 25.89
C ALA A 421 -18.35 0.45 25.46
N ARG A 422 -18.19 1.16 24.35
CA ARG A 422 -19.22 2.10 23.87
C ARG A 422 -19.22 2.22 22.37
N LEU A 423 -20.32 2.73 21.81
CA LEU A 423 -20.29 3.29 20.46
C LEU A 423 -19.32 4.50 20.45
N LEU A 424 -18.58 4.72 19.36
CA LEU A 424 -17.73 5.90 19.22
C LEU A 424 -18.57 7.18 19.39
N HIS A 425 -19.75 7.17 18.76
CA HIS A 425 -20.79 8.21 18.86
C HIS A 425 -22.09 7.62 19.40
N GLY A 426 -22.12 7.29 20.70
CA GLY A 426 -23.33 6.78 21.33
C GLY A 426 -23.10 6.30 22.75
N GLY A 427 -24.01 5.45 23.23
CA GLY A 427 -24.01 4.96 24.61
C GLY A 427 -23.03 3.82 24.89
N GLU A 428 -22.91 3.51 26.17
CA GLU A 428 -22.23 2.34 26.69
C GLU A 428 -22.89 1.05 26.18
N LEU A 429 -22.07 0.02 25.99
CA LEU A 429 -22.43 -1.30 25.53
C LEU A 429 -22.14 -2.30 26.65
N PRO A 430 -23.12 -3.12 27.05
CA PRO A 430 -22.87 -4.19 27.99
C PRO A 430 -21.80 -5.15 27.45
N ALA A 431 -20.81 -5.44 28.28
CA ALA A 431 -19.71 -6.33 27.94
C ALA A 431 -19.73 -7.56 28.86
N GLN A 432 -19.63 -8.75 28.27
CA GLN A 432 -19.59 -10.02 28.98
C GLN A 432 -18.31 -10.77 28.62
N ARG A 433 -17.51 -11.12 29.62
CA ARG A 433 -16.35 -12.00 29.45
C ARG A 433 -16.85 -13.42 29.18
N LEU A 434 -16.56 -13.96 27.99
CA LEU A 434 -16.97 -15.32 27.63
C LEU A 434 -15.96 -16.36 28.12
N ASN A 435 -14.67 -16.05 28.00
CA ASN A 435 -13.54 -16.88 28.43
C ASN A 435 -12.29 -15.98 28.52
N VAL A 436 -11.12 -16.57 28.83
CA VAL A 436 -9.86 -15.83 28.98
C VAL A 436 -9.47 -14.98 27.75
N ASP A 437 -9.89 -15.38 26.55
CA ASP A 437 -9.50 -14.73 25.30
C ASP A 437 -10.63 -13.96 24.60
N ASP A 438 -11.88 -14.06 25.02
CA ASP A 438 -13.02 -13.51 24.28
C ASP A 438 -13.89 -12.58 25.12
N LEU A 439 -14.31 -11.48 24.50
CA LEU A 439 -15.28 -10.54 25.06
C LEU A 439 -16.49 -10.47 24.13
N GLN A 440 -17.70 -10.58 24.66
CA GLN A 440 -18.93 -10.31 23.93
C GLN A 440 -19.43 -8.92 24.27
N LEU A 441 -19.82 -8.15 23.26
CA LEU A 441 -20.56 -6.91 23.41
C LEU A 441 -22.01 -7.14 23.01
N THR A 442 -22.95 -6.63 23.80
CA THR A 442 -24.36 -6.54 23.44
C THR A 442 -24.58 -5.25 22.66
N LEU A 443 -24.99 -5.39 21.41
CA LEU A 443 -25.19 -4.31 20.48
C LEU A 443 -26.67 -3.91 20.36
N PRO A 444 -26.96 -2.66 19.96
CA PRO A 444 -28.31 -2.27 19.51
C PRO A 444 -28.83 -3.16 18.37
N ALA A 445 -30.16 -3.25 18.26
CA ALA A 445 -30.82 -4.06 17.24
C ALA A 445 -30.46 -3.65 15.80
N ALA A 446 -30.18 -2.36 15.57
CA ALA A 446 -29.75 -1.84 14.29
C ALA A 446 -28.38 -1.16 14.42
N ALA A 447 -27.56 -1.30 13.38
CA ALA A 447 -26.31 -0.58 13.26
C ALA A 447 -26.58 0.94 13.16
N PRO A 448 -25.93 1.78 13.98
CA PRO A 448 -25.96 3.24 13.81
C PRO A 448 -25.51 3.68 12.42
N ASP A 449 -24.50 3.01 11.87
CA ASP A 449 -24.03 3.18 10.48
C ASP A 449 -23.87 1.79 9.85
N ALA A 450 -24.66 1.52 8.80
CA ALA A 450 -24.65 0.23 8.11
C ALA A 450 -23.41 0.01 7.22
N THR A 451 -22.62 1.07 6.97
CA THR A 451 -21.34 0.96 6.26
C THR A 451 -20.25 0.48 7.21
N ASP A 452 -19.99 1.24 8.27
CA ASP A 452 -19.01 0.90 9.30
C ASP A 452 -19.37 1.63 10.60
N THR A 453 -19.88 0.88 11.56
CA THR A 453 -20.09 1.40 12.92
C THR A 453 -18.83 1.19 13.74
N VAL A 454 -18.29 2.28 14.29
CA VAL A 454 -17.10 2.23 15.14
C VAL A 454 -17.47 2.12 16.62
N LEU A 455 -16.91 1.13 17.31
CA LEU A 455 -16.98 0.95 18.76
C LEU A 455 -15.62 1.27 19.40
N VAL A 456 -15.62 1.60 20.69
CA VAL A 456 -14.41 1.94 21.45
C VAL A 456 -14.29 1.05 22.66
N LEU A 457 -13.09 0.49 22.86
CA LEU A 457 -12.66 -0.17 24.09
C LEU A 457 -11.43 0.54 24.66
N ASP A 458 -11.51 1.03 25.89
CA ASP A 458 -10.42 1.69 26.60
C ASP A 458 -9.78 0.73 27.62
N PHE A 459 -8.45 0.76 27.75
CA PHE A 459 -7.70 -0.12 28.65
C PHE A 459 -6.76 0.68 29.56
N PRO A 460 -6.53 0.22 30.81
CA PRO A 460 -5.64 0.92 31.73
C PRO A 460 -4.16 0.75 31.38
N ALA A 461 -3.82 -0.28 30.59
CA ALA A 461 -2.45 -0.67 30.26
C ALA A 461 -2.39 -1.30 28.85
N GLN A 462 -1.20 -1.73 28.46
CA GLN A 462 -0.97 -2.42 27.19
C GLN A 462 -1.92 -3.61 27.02
N ILE A 463 -2.50 -3.73 25.83
CA ILE A 463 -3.51 -4.72 25.51
C ILE A 463 -2.86 -6.08 25.27
N ALA A 464 -3.20 -7.06 26.10
CA ALA A 464 -2.85 -8.46 25.93
C ALA A 464 -3.87 -9.14 25.01
N ALA A 465 -3.36 -9.94 24.07
CA ALA A 465 -4.18 -10.62 23.09
C ALA A 465 -3.67 -12.04 22.78
N ASN A 466 -4.60 -12.89 22.37
CA ASN A 466 -4.32 -14.16 21.70
C ASN A 466 -4.51 -13.96 20.19
N LYS A 467 -3.47 -14.24 19.40
CA LYS A 467 -3.48 -14.06 17.93
C LYS A 467 -4.05 -15.24 17.15
N ALA A 468 -4.47 -16.32 17.82
CA ALA A 468 -5.15 -17.43 17.16
C ALA A 468 -6.53 -17.00 16.66
N LEU A 469 -6.83 -17.26 15.39
CA LEU A 469 -8.12 -16.95 14.78
C LEU A 469 -9.22 -17.81 15.41
N ARG A 470 -10.21 -17.18 16.04
CA ARG A 470 -11.31 -17.88 16.69
C ARG A 470 -12.24 -18.53 15.65
N LEU A 471 -12.43 -19.84 15.76
CA LEU A 471 -13.42 -20.55 14.96
C LEU A 471 -14.83 -20.21 15.43
N ALA A 472 -15.72 -19.94 14.48
CA ALA A 472 -17.12 -19.67 14.77
C ALA A 472 -17.83 -20.93 15.29
N GLY A 473 -18.72 -20.75 16.27
CA GLY A 473 -19.61 -21.83 16.71
C GLY A 473 -20.72 -22.09 15.67
N SER A 474 -21.12 -21.07 14.93
CA SER A 474 -22.14 -21.12 13.88
C SER A 474 -21.68 -20.35 12.66
N GLY A 475 -22.08 -20.78 11.46
CA GLY A 475 -21.64 -20.17 10.20
C GLY A 475 -20.20 -20.53 9.83
N THR A 476 -19.82 -20.23 8.59
CA THR A 476 -18.53 -20.65 8.03
C THR A 476 -17.40 -19.72 8.46
N THR A 477 -16.34 -20.28 9.04
CA THR A 477 -15.08 -19.55 9.26
C THR A 477 -14.23 -19.62 7.99
N ARG A 478 -13.76 -18.47 7.51
CA ARG A 478 -12.87 -18.37 6.34
C ARG A 478 -11.43 -18.13 6.80
N LEU A 479 -10.55 -19.07 6.48
CA LEU A 479 -9.11 -18.94 6.64
C LEU A 479 -8.55 -18.43 5.31
N HIS A 480 -8.56 -17.11 5.14
CA HIS A 480 -8.11 -16.47 3.91
C HIS A 480 -6.58 -16.53 3.81
N VAL A 481 -6.04 -16.74 2.61
CA VAL A 481 -4.59 -16.86 2.42
C VAL A 481 -3.84 -15.59 2.84
N MET A 482 -4.43 -14.42 2.61
CA MET A 482 -3.85 -13.13 3.02
C MET A 482 -3.73 -12.96 4.55
N ASP A 483 -4.40 -13.82 5.33
CA ASP A 483 -4.29 -13.88 6.78
C ASP A 483 -3.51 -15.11 7.26
N GLY A 484 -3.05 -15.95 6.31
CA GLY A 484 -2.20 -17.11 6.56
C GLY A 484 -0.72 -16.78 6.39
N ARG A 485 0.14 -17.54 7.05
CA ARG A 485 1.60 -17.47 6.87
C ARG A 485 2.02 -18.40 5.73
N LEU A 486 2.79 -17.87 4.80
CA LEU A 486 3.45 -18.69 3.77
C LEU A 486 4.87 -19.03 4.26
N ASP A 487 5.20 -20.31 4.29
CA ASP A 487 6.53 -20.79 4.66
C ASP A 487 7.13 -21.63 3.52
N GLY A 488 8.45 -21.53 3.30
CA GLY A 488 9.17 -22.28 2.28
C GLY A 488 9.37 -21.55 0.94
N PRO A 489 10.26 -22.05 0.06
CA PRO A 489 10.57 -21.41 -1.22
C PRO A 489 9.49 -21.69 -2.26
N GLY A 490 9.45 -20.90 -3.33
CA GLY A 490 8.52 -21.16 -4.45
C GLY A 490 7.06 -21.14 -4.01
N ILE A 491 6.70 -20.15 -3.18
CA ILE A 491 5.34 -19.74 -2.89
C ILE A 491 5.39 -18.25 -2.52
N ARG A 492 4.38 -17.49 -2.92
CA ARG A 492 4.22 -16.09 -2.50
C ARG A 492 2.76 -15.70 -2.47
N TYR A 493 2.45 -14.59 -1.82
CA TYR A 493 1.14 -13.97 -1.95
C TYR A 493 0.96 -13.47 -3.39
N GLY A 494 -0.27 -13.59 -3.89
CA GLY A 494 -0.73 -12.80 -5.01
C GLY A 494 -0.75 -11.31 -4.66
N ASP A 495 -1.05 -10.48 -5.65
CA ASP A 495 -0.85 -9.03 -5.52
C ASP A 495 -2.03 -8.31 -4.83
N GLY A 496 -3.01 -9.06 -4.33
CA GLY A 496 -4.12 -8.55 -3.54
C GLY A 496 -5.20 -7.85 -4.35
N LYS A 497 -5.07 -7.76 -5.68
CA LYS A 497 -6.16 -7.32 -6.56
C LYS A 497 -7.34 -8.29 -6.47
N THR A 498 -8.52 -7.84 -6.89
CA THR A 498 -9.69 -8.71 -7.06
C THR A 498 -9.32 -9.95 -7.87
N ASN A 499 -9.63 -11.14 -7.34
CA ASN A 499 -9.32 -12.46 -7.89
C ASN A 499 -7.82 -12.82 -7.96
N ARG A 500 -6.95 -12.01 -7.34
CA ARG A 500 -5.52 -12.25 -7.16
C ARG A 500 -5.13 -12.24 -5.68
N ASP A 501 -6.11 -12.37 -4.83
CA ASP A 501 -6.06 -12.57 -3.39
C ASP A 501 -5.80 -14.05 -3.04
N VAL A 502 -4.80 -14.65 -3.71
CA VAL A 502 -4.50 -16.09 -3.74
C VAL A 502 -3.02 -16.37 -3.43
N THR A 503 -2.62 -17.63 -3.25
CA THR A 503 -1.21 -18.03 -3.41
C THR A 503 -0.79 -17.93 -4.88
N GLU A 504 0.46 -17.56 -5.14
CA GLU A 504 1.09 -17.67 -6.46
C GLU A 504 2.38 -18.47 -6.36
N GLU A 505 2.80 -19.01 -7.50
CA GLU A 505 4.08 -19.71 -7.69
C GLU A 505 4.31 -20.95 -6.81
N TRP A 506 3.28 -21.50 -6.15
CA TRP A 506 3.38 -22.68 -5.29
C TRP A 506 3.93 -23.92 -6.01
N SER A 507 5.25 -24.06 -6.04
CA SER A 507 6.03 -24.92 -6.96
C SER A 507 7.00 -25.86 -6.25
N ARG A 508 7.05 -25.80 -4.92
CA ARG A 508 7.95 -26.60 -4.09
C ARG A 508 7.15 -27.41 -3.07
N PRO A 509 7.45 -28.70 -2.88
CA PRO A 509 6.71 -29.54 -1.94
C PRO A 509 6.93 -29.15 -0.48
N GLU A 510 8.01 -28.42 -0.17
CA GLU A 510 8.32 -27.89 1.16
C GLU A 510 7.50 -26.63 1.51
N ALA A 511 6.87 -26.00 0.52
CA ALA A 511 6.12 -24.77 0.73
C ALA A 511 4.75 -25.04 1.35
N THR A 512 4.37 -24.24 2.34
CA THR A 512 3.13 -24.41 3.10
C THR A 512 2.36 -23.11 3.25
N VAL A 513 1.05 -23.25 3.49
CA VAL A 513 0.19 -22.18 4.00
C VAL A 513 -0.28 -22.60 5.39
N THR A 514 -0.05 -21.75 6.38
CA THR A 514 -0.32 -22.05 7.79
C THR A 514 -1.24 -21.02 8.43
N TRP A 515 -2.22 -21.47 9.21
CA TRP A 515 -3.02 -20.62 10.09
C TRP A 515 -2.99 -21.17 11.52
N THR A 516 -2.92 -20.28 12.50
CA THR A 516 -3.17 -20.62 13.90
C THR A 516 -4.61 -20.27 14.23
N VAL A 517 -5.40 -21.25 14.68
CA VAL A 517 -6.80 -21.08 15.02
C VAL A 517 -7.08 -21.51 16.44
N ARG A 518 -8.20 -21.07 17.01
CA ARG A 518 -8.70 -21.52 18.31
C ARG A 518 -10.14 -21.98 18.22
N ALA A 519 -10.40 -23.23 18.62
CA ALA A 519 -11.73 -23.76 18.80
C ALA A 519 -12.20 -23.50 20.25
N PRO A 520 -13.29 -22.74 20.48
CA PRO A 520 -13.81 -22.51 21.83
C PRO A 520 -14.29 -23.77 22.54
N GLU A 521 -14.71 -24.78 21.77
CA GLU A 521 -15.21 -26.06 22.21
C GLU A 521 -14.85 -27.13 21.18
N THR A 522 -14.87 -28.41 21.58
CA THR A 522 -14.65 -29.51 20.64
C THR A 522 -15.77 -29.53 19.61
N ARG A 523 -15.41 -29.39 18.33
CA ARG A 523 -16.39 -29.36 17.24
C ARG A 523 -15.86 -30.02 15.99
N ARG A 524 -16.79 -30.59 15.23
CA ARG A 524 -16.55 -31.16 13.91
C ARG A 524 -16.88 -30.13 12.84
N PHE A 525 -16.06 -30.06 11.80
CA PHE A 525 -16.17 -29.11 10.72
C PHE A 525 -16.14 -29.83 9.38
N ARG A 526 -17.01 -29.43 8.45
CA ARG A 526 -16.81 -29.70 7.03
C ARG A 526 -15.77 -28.73 6.51
N VAL A 527 -14.76 -29.27 5.82
CA VAL A 527 -13.63 -28.50 5.29
C VAL A 527 -13.75 -28.37 3.78
N THR A 528 -13.64 -27.15 3.27
CA THR A 528 -13.67 -26.84 1.84
C THR A 528 -12.46 -26.00 1.45
N ALA A 529 -11.80 -26.35 0.35
CA ALA A 529 -10.75 -25.52 -0.24
C ALA A 529 -11.33 -24.74 -1.42
N GLU A 530 -11.08 -23.43 -1.46
CA GLU A 530 -11.40 -22.58 -2.60
C GLU A 530 -10.11 -22.11 -3.29
N TYR A 531 -10.00 -22.40 -4.59
CA TYR A 531 -8.79 -22.10 -5.36
C TYR A 531 -9.10 -21.94 -6.86
N ASN A 532 -8.15 -21.38 -7.60
CA ASN A 532 -8.11 -21.49 -9.07
C ASN A 532 -6.75 -22.04 -9.55
N THR A 533 -6.61 -22.31 -10.84
CA THR A 533 -5.36 -22.84 -11.39
C THR A 533 -4.75 -21.93 -12.44
N LEU A 534 -3.41 -21.87 -12.46
CA LEU A 534 -2.67 -21.03 -13.39
C LEU A 534 -2.91 -21.42 -14.86
N THR A 535 -3.05 -22.71 -15.13
CA THR A 535 -3.32 -23.22 -16.47
C THR A 535 -4.46 -24.23 -16.45
N LYS A 536 -5.02 -24.52 -17.63
CA LYS A 536 -6.03 -25.58 -17.82
C LYS A 536 -5.45 -27.00 -17.62
N THR A 537 -4.12 -27.11 -17.56
CA THR A 537 -3.42 -28.39 -17.38
C THR A 537 -2.93 -28.59 -15.96
N THR A 538 -2.89 -27.57 -15.10
CA THR A 538 -2.46 -27.70 -13.70
C THR A 538 -3.21 -28.84 -13.00
N ARG A 539 -2.44 -29.73 -12.38
CA ARG A 539 -2.88 -30.85 -11.55
C ARG A 539 -1.90 -30.98 -10.39
N GLY A 540 -2.35 -31.60 -9.31
CA GLY A 540 -1.53 -31.93 -8.16
C GLY A 540 -2.37 -32.50 -7.04
N THR A 541 -1.70 -32.91 -5.98
CA THR A 541 -2.36 -33.34 -4.75
C THR A 541 -1.75 -32.60 -3.58
N PHE A 542 -2.56 -32.39 -2.56
CA PHE A 542 -2.15 -31.72 -1.33
C PHE A 542 -2.81 -32.39 -0.13
N VAL A 543 -2.36 -31.98 1.04
CA VAL A 543 -2.94 -32.39 2.31
C VAL A 543 -3.21 -31.15 3.15
N LEU A 544 -4.34 -31.17 3.86
CA LEU A 544 -4.60 -30.28 4.99
C LEU A 544 -4.43 -31.08 6.28
N GLU A 545 -3.55 -30.61 7.16
CA GLU A 545 -3.21 -31.25 8.43
C GLU A 545 -3.61 -30.36 9.61
N ALA A 546 -4.28 -30.95 10.60
CA ALA A 546 -4.68 -30.29 11.84
C ALA A 546 -5.05 -31.33 12.90
N ALA A 547 -4.71 -31.09 14.18
CA ALA A 547 -5.09 -31.98 15.30
C ALA A 547 -4.85 -33.48 15.02
N SER A 548 -3.66 -33.83 14.50
CA SER A 548 -3.25 -35.19 14.10
C SER A 548 -4.14 -35.86 13.03
N GLN A 549 -5.04 -35.12 12.40
CA GLN A 549 -5.85 -35.54 11.27
C GLN A 549 -5.29 -34.95 9.97
N SER A 550 -5.62 -35.62 8.87
CA SER A 550 -5.13 -35.30 7.54
C SER A 550 -6.26 -35.48 6.53
N LEU A 551 -6.53 -34.46 5.73
CA LEU A 551 -7.51 -34.47 4.66
C LEU A 551 -6.78 -34.31 3.32
N ALA A 552 -6.88 -35.33 2.47
CA ALA A 552 -6.30 -35.31 1.13
C ALA A 552 -7.16 -34.46 0.18
N GLY A 553 -6.50 -33.65 -0.64
CA GLY A 553 -7.12 -32.88 -1.71
C GLY A 553 -6.46 -33.15 -3.06
N THR A 554 -7.26 -33.12 -4.12
CA THR A 554 -6.80 -33.27 -5.51
C THR A 554 -7.13 -32.00 -6.28
N VAL A 555 -6.11 -31.37 -6.86
CA VAL A 555 -6.29 -30.16 -7.67
C VAL A 555 -6.82 -30.52 -9.05
N SER A 556 -8.07 -30.12 -9.28
CA SER A 556 -8.67 -30.05 -10.61
C SER A 556 -8.51 -28.65 -11.23
N PRO A 557 -8.32 -28.55 -12.56
CA PRO A 557 -8.12 -27.27 -13.24
C PRO A 557 -9.40 -26.43 -13.26
N THR A 558 -9.20 -25.12 -13.37
CA THR A 558 -10.26 -24.13 -13.60
C THR A 558 -10.18 -23.59 -15.03
N PRO A 559 -11.30 -23.10 -15.60
CA PRO A 559 -11.33 -22.62 -16.97
C PRO A 559 -10.64 -21.26 -17.17
N ALA A 560 -10.57 -20.45 -16.11
CA ALA A 560 -9.98 -19.11 -16.09
C ALA A 560 -9.47 -18.74 -14.68
N LEU A 561 -8.70 -17.64 -14.59
CA LEU A 561 -8.05 -17.17 -13.36
C LEU A 561 -9.00 -16.42 -12.41
N ASP A 562 -10.19 -16.04 -12.88
CA ASP A 562 -11.27 -15.41 -12.12
C ASP A 562 -12.39 -16.38 -11.74
N VAL A 563 -12.30 -17.64 -12.20
CA VAL A 563 -13.23 -18.71 -11.84
C VAL A 563 -12.61 -19.59 -10.76
N PHE A 564 -13.23 -19.56 -9.58
CA PHE A 564 -12.81 -20.35 -8.43
C PHE A 564 -13.61 -21.65 -8.33
N ARG A 565 -12.90 -22.71 -7.99
CA ARG A 565 -13.46 -24.02 -7.65
C ARG A 565 -13.52 -24.15 -6.14
N ARG A 566 -14.52 -24.88 -5.65
CA ARG A 566 -14.71 -25.24 -4.24
C ARG A 566 -14.82 -26.75 -4.12
N ASP A 567 -13.82 -27.36 -3.49
CA ASP A 567 -13.76 -28.81 -3.29
C ASP A 567 -13.85 -29.13 -1.80
N VAL A 568 -14.81 -30.02 -1.44
CA VAL A 568 -14.96 -30.53 -0.07
C VAL A 568 -13.87 -31.57 0.18
N LEU A 569 -13.04 -31.34 1.19
CA LEU A 569 -11.92 -32.22 1.54
C LEU A 569 -12.32 -33.34 2.51
N GLY A 570 -13.39 -33.12 3.27
CA GLY A 570 -13.88 -34.05 4.27
C GLY A 570 -14.29 -33.34 5.56
N GLU A 571 -14.26 -34.09 6.66
CA GLU A 571 -14.60 -33.61 7.99
C GLU A 571 -13.37 -33.64 8.90
N LEU A 572 -13.23 -32.60 9.73
CA LEU A 572 -12.15 -32.46 10.70
C LEU A 572 -12.76 -32.21 12.08
N THR A 573 -12.33 -32.95 13.10
CA THR A 573 -12.71 -32.66 14.49
C THR A 573 -11.61 -31.91 15.19
N LEU A 574 -11.86 -30.68 15.63
CA LEU A 574 -10.91 -29.90 16.42
C LEU A 574 -11.34 -29.92 17.88
N PRO A 575 -10.52 -30.47 18.80
CA PRO A 575 -10.73 -30.32 20.24
C PRO A 575 -10.78 -28.85 20.66
N ALA A 576 -11.37 -28.54 21.81
CA ALA A 576 -11.24 -27.20 22.40
C ALA A 576 -9.74 -26.83 22.57
N GLY A 577 -9.36 -25.62 22.18
CA GLY A 577 -7.99 -25.12 22.28
C GLY A 577 -7.43 -24.56 20.98
N GLU A 578 -6.13 -24.27 20.98
CA GLU A 578 -5.40 -23.77 19.82
C GLU A 578 -4.89 -24.90 18.93
N HIS A 579 -5.00 -24.71 17.62
CA HIS A 579 -4.55 -25.65 16.61
C HIS A 579 -3.82 -24.92 15.49
N THR A 580 -2.88 -25.62 14.87
CA THR A 580 -2.26 -25.17 13.62
C THR A 580 -2.89 -25.94 12.47
N LEU A 581 -3.43 -25.23 11.48
CA LEU A 581 -3.85 -25.80 10.20
C LEU A 581 -2.77 -25.53 9.17
N ILE A 582 -2.30 -26.58 8.52
CA ILE A 582 -1.24 -26.52 7.51
C ILE A 582 -1.76 -27.12 6.21
N VAL A 583 -1.62 -26.40 5.11
CA VAL A 583 -1.82 -26.93 3.76
C VAL A 583 -0.46 -27.08 3.11
N ARG A 584 -0.14 -28.28 2.61
CA ARG A 584 1.13 -28.56 1.92
C ARG A 584 0.94 -29.47 0.70
N PRO A 585 1.73 -29.30 -0.38
CA PRO A 585 1.70 -30.20 -1.52
C PRO A 585 2.14 -31.62 -1.14
N THR A 586 1.57 -32.61 -1.82
CA THR A 586 2.05 -34.00 -1.81
C THR A 586 2.52 -34.46 -3.19
N ALA A 587 1.98 -33.91 -4.27
CA ALA A 587 2.47 -34.12 -5.63
C ALA A 587 2.29 -32.86 -6.52
N LEU A 588 3.30 -32.57 -7.35
CA LEU A 588 3.39 -31.39 -8.22
C LEU A 588 3.74 -31.79 -9.67
N PRO A 589 2.92 -32.59 -10.37
CA PRO A 589 3.26 -33.13 -11.68
C PRO A 589 3.54 -32.06 -12.75
N ASN A 590 2.97 -30.85 -12.58
CA ASN A 590 3.08 -29.76 -13.54
C ASN A 590 3.84 -28.54 -12.99
N GLY A 591 4.61 -28.72 -11.91
CA GLY A 591 5.46 -27.67 -11.34
C GLY A 591 4.72 -26.53 -10.60
N ASN A 592 3.39 -26.60 -10.47
CA ASN A 592 2.59 -25.69 -9.66
C ASN A 592 1.39 -26.42 -9.07
N LEU A 593 1.10 -26.21 -7.78
CA LEU A 593 -0.03 -26.86 -7.11
C LEU A 593 -1.35 -26.21 -7.52
N MET A 594 -1.60 -24.99 -7.03
CA MET A 594 -2.82 -24.22 -7.22
C MET A 594 -2.59 -22.76 -6.80
N ARG A 595 -3.57 -21.92 -7.11
CA ARG A 595 -3.72 -20.57 -6.55
C ARG A 595 -4.80 -20.62 -5.49
N LEU A 596 -4.41 -21.02 -4.27
CA LEU A 596 -5.31 -21.18 -3.12
C LEU A 596 -5.78 -19.81 -2.64
N ARG A 597 -7.10 -19.63 -2.48
CA ARG A 597 -7.70 -18.41 -1.94
C ARG A 597 -7.96 -18.54 -0.45
N GLN A 598 -8.63 -19.61 -0.06
CA GLN A 598 -9.02 -19.82 1.33
C GLN A 598 -9.35 -21.28 1.64
N ILE A 599 -9.29 -21.60 2.94
CA ILE A 599 -9.90 -22.78 3.52
C ILE A 599 -11.14 -22.34 4.30
N GLU A 600 -12.25 -23.03 4.11
CA GLU A 600 -13.50 -22.81 4.83
C GLU A 600 -13.75 -23.93 5.82
N LEU A 601 -14.08 -23.55 7.05
CA LEU A 601 -14.47 -24.45 8.12
C LEU A 601 -15.93 -24.17 8.47
N GLN A 602 -16.83 -25.05 8.03
CA GLN A 602 -18.25 -24.99 8.36
C GLN A 602 -18.52 -25.92 9.56
N PRO A 603 -18.95 -25.39 10.71
CA PRO A 603 -19.41 -26.20 11.83
C PRO A 603 -20.48 -27.21 11.40
N LEU A 604 -20.36 -28.45 11.85
CA LEU A 604 -21.41 -29.47 11.72
C LEU A 604 -22.13 -29.61 13.05
N ASP A 605 -23.45 -29.80 12.97
CA ASP A 605 -24.32 -30.04 14.11
C ASP A 605 -24.03 -31.38 14.81
#